data_AF-A0A1X4G3F1-F1
#
_entry.id   AF-A0A1X4G3F1-F1
#
_cell.length_a   1.000
_cell.length_b   1.000
_cell.length_c   1.000
_cell.angle_alpha   90.00
_cell.angle_beta   90.00
_cell.angle_gamma   90.00
#
_symmetry.space_group_name_H-M   'P 1'
#
loop_
_entity.id
_entity.type
_entity.pdbx_description
1 polymer ?
#
loop_
_entity_poly.entity_id
_entity_poly.type
_entity_poly.pdbx_seq_one_letter_code
_entity_poly.pdbx_strand_id
1 'polypeptide(L)'
;MINISTARQQISMLFLSLIIMHMVRDKPMQSSVISILCVSIIVSHYATAILGGIFIIGGVILYHIVSYIKGEDHHHTIPLRVLALLGVFSIFWFSNTSSGIFFTDMVFRLYTISTNLLNPGTSSSLGAVSGSSSNVIETVNKAILMLILLIIGIGVLAKTIQYLLLEDSKNDTFIATSVSACAFLAITTVTPYFGLEVTRLASITLIILAPFSQVGFNRISKTLSLDRVADAKSLFSIFLVIVLILNSGMASDMTGMNPSSPSMSGDTIHNQNLDEKFEFYNYYTSPVANVYTSKWIRDHADLRSHRIYLSGLSYSTLISYGRVRDASTWFGETSVSSPLYLSIGDFQYGSYIYISYVNKRENLISVRGFDKKTRLYEFDEVRPGLVSTNTVYTNGNSSVRKVRK
;
A
#
# COMPACT_ATOMS: atom_id res chain seq x y z
N MET A 1 -9.35 3.88 -4.41
CA MET A 1 -8.18 4.28 -5.22
C MET A 1 -6.96 3.75 -4.49
N ILE A 2 -6.34 2.72 -5.03
CA ILE A 2 -5.13 2.13 -4.44
C ILE A 2 -4.01 3.17 -4.56
N ASN A 3 -3.32 3.45 -3.46
CA ASN A 3 -2.16 4.34 -3.50
C ASN A 3 -1.07 3.65 -4.35
N ILE A 4 -0.84 4.16 -5.56
CA ILE A 4 0.09 3.57 -6.50
C ILE A 4 1.51 3.60 -5.91
N SER A 5 1.85 4.55 -5.02
CA SER A 5 3.17 4.56 -4.36
C SER A 5 3.42 3.35 -3.48
N THR A 6 2.41 2.88 -2.73
CA THR A 6 2.58 1.65 -1.95
C THR A 6 2.75 0.48 -2.90
N ALA A 7 1.96 0.35 -3.97
CA ALA A 7 2.19 -0.71 -4.97
C ALA A 7 3.61 -0.69 -5.58
N ARG A 8 4.19 0.50 -5.83
CA ARG A 8 5.57 0.65 -6.34
C ARG A 8 6.65 0.22 -5.35
N GLN A 9 6.50 0.61 -4.08
CA GLN A 9 7.42 0.17 -3.02
C GLN A 9 7.43 -1.35 -2.89
N GLN A 10 6.26 -1.98 -3.06
CA GLN A 10 6.06 -3.42 -2.90
C GLN A 10 6.72 -4.21 -4.00
N ILE A 11 6.57 -3.73 -5.23
CA ILE A 11 7.21 -4.31 -6.39
C ILE A 11 8.72 -4.08 -6.31
N SER A 12 9.17 -2.91 -5.87
CA SER A 12 10.60 -2.63 -5.64
C SER A 12 11.22 -3.54 -4.56
N MET A 13 10.50 -3.80 -3.47
CA MET A 13 10.93 -4.76 -2.42
C MET A 13 10.97 -6.19 -2.95
N LEU A 14 10.01 -6.60 -3.78
CA LEU A 14 10.03 -7.90 -4.48
C LEU A 14 11.29 -8.04 -5.34
N PHE A 15 11.57 -7.05 -6.19
CA PHE A 15 12.74 -7.07 -7.08
C PHE A 15 14.05 -7.02 -6.30
N LEU A 16 14.14 -6.18 -5.28
CA LEU A 16 15.32 -6.14 -4.41
C LEU A 16 15.55 -7.50 -3.75
N SER A 17 14.49 -8.14 -3.25
CA SER A 17 14.58 -9.48 -2.66
C SER A 17 15.04 -10.53 -3.67
N LEU A 18 14.51 -10.49 -4.90
CA LEU A 18 14.94 -11.36 -6.01
C LEU A 18 16.41 -11.15 -6.38
N ILE A 19 16.85 -9.89 -6.49
CA ILE A 19 18.23 -9.53 -6.81
C ILE A 19 19.17 -10.03 -5.71
N ILE A 20 18.85 -9.77 -4.44
CA ILE A 20 19.65 -10.23 -3.31
C ILE A 20 19.70 -11.76 -3.27
N MET A 21 18.56 -12.45 -3.47
CA MET A 21 18.53 -13.91 -3.54
C MET A 21 19.33 -14.48 -4.72
N HIS A 22 19.41 -13.77 -5.84
CA HIS A 22 20.21 -14.19 -6.99
C HIS A 22 21.71 -13.95 -6.79
N MET A 23 22.08 -12.89 -6.04
CA MET A 23 23.46 -12.55 -5.73
C MET A 23 24.06 -13.44 -4.62
N VAL A 24 23.25 -13.87 -3.65
CA VAL A 24 23.69 -14.74 -2.56
C VAL A 24 23.70 -16.20 -3.02
N ARG A 25 24.88 -16.70 -3.39
CA ARG A 25 25.08 -18.10 -3.84
C ARG A 25 25.13 -19.12 -2.70
N ASP A 26 25.34 -18.68 -1.46
CA ASP A 26 25.50 -19.55 -0.30
C ASP A 26 24.16 -19.77 0.44
N LYS A 27 23.74 -21.03 0.58
CA LYS A 27 22.43 -21.44 1.13
C LYS A 27 22.15 -20.93 2.56
N PRO A 28 23.05 -21.06 3.55
CA PRO A 28 22.87 -20.49 4.89
C PRO A 28 22.73 -18.96 4.89
N MET A 29 23.47 -18.28 4.02
CA MET A 29 23.40 -16.82 3.89
C MET A 29 22.09 -16.38 3.24
N GLN A 30 21.59 -17.14 2.25
CA GLN A 30 20.29 -16.92 1.63
C GLN A 30 19.14 -17.08 2.65
N SER A 31 19.20 -18.12 3.50
CA SER A 31 18.21 -18.34 4.56
C SER A 31 18.22 -17.21 5.59
N SER A 32 19.41 -16.73 5.98
CA SER A 32 19.56 -15.63 6.94
C SER A 32 19.00 -14.31 6.40
N VAL A 33 19.24 -14.00 5.12
CA VAL A 33 18.69 -12.81 4.46
C VAL A 33 17.17 -12.88 4.38
N ILE A 34 16.60 -14.04 4.04
CA ILE A 34 15.14 -14.24 4.01
C ILE A 34 14.55 -14.09 5.42
N SER A 35 15.18 -14.66 6.45
CA SER A 35 14.74 -14.51 7.84
C SER A 35 14.78 -13.05 8.31
N ILE A 36 15.85 -12.31 7.99
CA ILE A 36 15.95 -10.88 8.32
C ILE A 36 14.87 -10.06 7.61
N LEU A 37 14.62 -10.36 6.33
CA LEU A 37 13.57 -9.71 5.55
C LEU A 37 12.18 -10.01 6.14
N CYS A 38 11.88 -11.27 6.48
CA CYS A 38 10.63 -11.66 7.13
C CYS A 38 10.45 -10.99 8.50
N VAL A 39 11.49 -10.95 9.34
CA VAL A 39 11.45 -10.27 10.64
C VAL A 39 11.27 -8.77 10.47
N SER A 40 11.96 -8.13 9.52
CA SER A 40 11.82 -6.70 9.25
C SER A 40 10.40 -6.33 8.79
N ILE A 41 9.78 -7.20 8.00
CA ILE A 41 8.39 -7.06 7.55
C ILE A 41 7.41 -7.21 8.74
N ILE A 42 7.63 -8.20 9.61
CA ILE A 42 6.81 -8.45 10.80
C ILE A 42 6.91 -7.28 11.80
N VAL A 43 8.11 -6.78 12.06
CA VAL A 43 8.36 -5.69 13.03
C VAL A 43 7.87 -4.34 12.51
N SER A 44 7.84 -4.12 11.19
CA SER A 44 7.47 -2.82 10.60
C SER A 44 5.98 -2.49 10.69
N HIS A 45 5.06 -3.47 10.81
CA HIS A 45 3.63 -3.17 10.93
C HIS A 45 2.81 -4.32 11.57
N TYR A 46 1.97 -3.99 12.55
CA TYR A 46 1.18 -4.94 13.35
C TYR A 46 0.22 -5.83 12.53
N ALA A 47 -0.39 -5.29 11.48
CA ALA A 47 -1.27 -6.04 10.59
C ALA A 47 -0.51 -7.05 9.71
N THR A 48 0.70 -6.69 9.28
CA THR A 48 1.58 -7.47 8.43
C THR A 48 2.10 -8.72 9.15
N ALA A 49 2.39 -8.60 10.45
CA ALA A 49 2.79 -9.71 11.32
C ALA A 49 1.72 -10.82 11.43
N ILE A 50 0.46 -10.44 11.66
CA ILE A 50 -0.66 -11.38 11.77
C ILE A 50 -0.85 -12.13 10.45
N LEU A 51 -0.76 -11.41 9.33
CA LEU A 51 -0.91 -11.99 8.00
C LEU A 51 0.23 -12.97 7.67
N GLY A 52 1.47 -12.62 8.03
CA GLY A 52 2.60 -13.56 7.96
C GLY A 52 2.37 -14.81 8.80
N GLY A 53 1.80 -14.65 10.01
CA GLY A 53 1.39 -15.78 10.85
C GLY A 53 0.35 -16.68 10.18
N ILE A 54 -0.64 -16.09 9.50
CA ILE A 54 -1.65 -16.85 8.72
C ILE A 54 -0.99 -17.69 7.63
N PHE A 55 0.04 -17.19 6.93
CA PHE A 55 0.76 -17.97 5.91
C PHE A 55 1.51 -19.15 6.49
N ILE A 56 2.17 -18.95 7.63
CA ILE A 56 2.91 -20.02 8.31
C ILE A 56 1.93 -21.09 8.80
N ILE A 57 0.84 -20.68 9.45
CA ILE A 57 -0.19 -21.60 9.95
C ILE A 57 -0.86 -22.36 8.78
N GLY A 58 -1.26 -21.65 7.72
CA GLY A 58 -1.84 -22.24 6.52
C GLY A 58 -0.88 -23.21 5.82
N GLY A 59 0.40 -22.86 5.73
CA GLY A 59 1.46 -23.72 5.21
C GLY A 59 1.65 -24.99 6.04
N VAL A 60 1.63 -24.90 7.36
CA VAL A 60 1.71 -26.06 8.27
C VAL A 60 0.49 -26.96 8.12
N ILE A 61 -0.72 -26.40 8.10
CA ILE A 61 -1.96 -27.18 7.89
C ILE A 61 -1.91 -27.92 6.56
N LEU A 62 -1.54 -27.22 5.48
CA LEU A 62 -1.45 -27.82 4.15
C LEU A 62 -0.38 -28.92 4.10
N TYR A 63 0.78 -28.71 4.74
CA TYR A 63 1.81 -29.73 4.87
C TYR A 63 1.26 -30.98 5.56
N HIS A 64 0.59 -30.84 6.71
CA HIS A 64 0.00 -31.98 7.42
C HIS A 64 -1.05 -32.72 6.59
N ILE A 65 -1.91 -32.01 5.87
CA ILE A 65 -2.90 -32.63 4.98
C ILE A 65 -2.19 -33.45 3.90
N VAL A 66 -1.16 -32.90 3.27
CA VAL A 66 -0.43 -33.62 2.22
C VAL A 66 0.35 -34.81 2.77
N SER A 67 1.06 -34.66 3.90
CA SER A 67 1.77 -35.78 4.53
C SER A 67 0.81 -36.90 4.96
N TYR A 68 -0.38 -36.54 5.46
CA TYR A 68 -1.42 -37.52 5.79
C TYR A 68 -1.90 -38.28 4.54
N ILE A 69 -2.13 -37.58 3.42
CA ILE A 69 -2.52 -38.20 2.14
C ILE A 69 -1.41 -39.13 1.60
N LYS A 70 -0.14 -38.76 1.80
CA LYS A 70 1.03 -39.54 1.37
C LYS A 70 1.40 -40.70 2.31
N GLY A 71 0.86 -40.73 3.54
CA GLY A 71 1.24 -41.72 4.54
C GLY A 71 2.66 -41.55 5.11
N GLU A 72 3.21 -40.33 5.08
CA GLU A 72 4.56 -40.03 5.58
C GLU A 72 4.55 -39.68 7.08
N ASP A 73 5.52 -40.21 7.83
CA ASP A 73 5.69 -39.91 9.26
C ASP A 73 6.10 -38.44 9.50
N HIS A 74 5.46 -37.80 10.48
CA HIS A 74 5.47 -36.34 10.73
C HIS A 74 6.76 -35.77 11.36
N HIS A 75 7.94 -36.30 11.06
CA HIS A 75 9.18 -35.98 11.79
C HIS A 75 9.71 -34.54 11.61
N HIS A 76 9.22 -33.76 10.66
CA HIS A 76 9.71 -32.40 10.36
C HIS A 76 8.62 -31.32 10.43
N THR A 77 7.93 -31.24 11.56
CA THR A 77 6.88 -30.24 11.78
C THR A 77 7.37 -29.11 12.66
N ILE A 78 6.87 -27.89 12.41
CA ILE A 78 7.02 -26.78 13.34
C ILE A 78 6.32 -27.21 14.63
N PRO A 79 7.01 -27.28 15.78
CA PRO A 79 6.40 -27.77 17.00
C PRO A 79 5.22 -26.87 17.37
N LEU A 80 4.06 -27.47 17.70
CA LEU A 80 2.82 -26.77 18.04
C LEU A 80 3.03 -25.64 19.08
N ARG A 81 4.00 -25.82 19.97
CA ARG A 81 4.42 -24.83 20.98
C ARG A 81 4.89 -23.51 20.35
N VAL A 82 5.61 -23.57 19.22
CA VAL A 82 6.07 -22.37 18.48
C VAL A 82 4.89 -21.65 17.83
N LEU A 83 3.93 -22.38 17.26
CA LEU A 83 2.71 -21.78 16.71
C LEU A 83 1.84 -21.14 17.80
N ALA A 84 1.68 -21.82 18.94
CA ALA A 84 0.95 -21.29 20.10
C ALA A 84 1.63 -20.03 20.65
N LEU A 85 2.97 -20.04 20.77
CA LEU A 85 3.75 -18.88 21.18
C LEU A 85 3.57 -17.71 20.21
N LEU A 86 3.67 -17.96 18.90
CA LEU A 86 3.44 -16.95 17.86
C LEU A 86 2.02 -16.36 17.96
N GLY A 87 1.01 -17.21 18.17
CA GLY A 87 -0.38 -16.80 18.34
C GLY A 87 -0.59 -15.91 19.57
N VAL A 88 -0.08 -16.33 20.73
CA VAL A 88 -0.19 -15.58 21.99
C VAL A 88 0.51 -14.22 21.87
N PHE A 89 1.75 -14.19 21.37
CA PHE A 89 2.46 -12.93 21.16
C PHE A 89 1.76 -12.02 20.15
N SER A 90 1.23 -12.58 19.06
CA SER A 90 0.50 -11.80 18.05
C SER A 90 -0.75 -11.18 18.65
N ILE A 91 -1.57 -11.96 19.38
CA ILE A 91 -2.80 -11.47 20.03
C ILE A 91 -2.47 -10.45 21.12
N PHE A 92 -1.49 -10.74 21.99
CA PHE A 92 -1.10 -9.84 23.08
C PHE A 92 -0.55 -8.52 22.54
N TRP A 93 0.39 -8.58 21.60
CA TRP A 93 0.95 -7.39 20.95
C TRP A 93 -0.14 -6.56 20.29
N PHE A 94 -1.05 -7.23 19.58
CA PHE A 94 -2.13 -6.59 18.85
C PHE A 94 -3.15 -5.93 19.75
N SER A 95 -3.59 -6.60 20.82
CA SER A 95 -4.53 -6.05 21.80
C SER A 95 -3.99 -4.77 22.44
N ASN A 96 -2.69 -4.76 22.78
CA ASN A 96 -2.05 -3.61 23.40
C ASN A 96 -1.78 -2.45 22.44
N THR A 97 -1.45 -2.73 21.17
CA THR A 97 -1.07 -1.67 20.21
C THR A 97 -2.24 -1.07 19.44
N SER A 98 -3.33 -1.82 19.22
CA SER A 98 -4.46 -1.37 18.39
C SER A 98 -5.68 -0.87 19.19
N SER A 99 -5.61 -0.91 20.53
CA SER A 99 -6.74 -0.61 21.43
C SER A 99 -8.04 -1.35 21.09
N GLY A 100 -7.95 -2.51 20.42
CA GLY A 100 -9.09 -3.35 20.04
C GLY A 100 -9.95 -2.84 18.86
N ILE A 101 -9.77 -1.61 18.38
CA ILE A 101 -10.61 -0.99 17.35
C ILE A 101 -10.61 -1.80 16.05
N PHE A 102 -9.43 -2.27 15.64
CA PHE A 102 -9.31 -3.06 14.42
C PHE A 102 -10.01 -4.42 14.51
N PHE A 103 -10.09 -5.05 15.68
CA PHE A 103 -10.76 -6.35 15.81
C PHE A 103 -12.27 -6.21 15.56
N THR A 104 -12.89 -5.18 16.15
CA THR A 104 -14.29 -4.84 15.91
C THR A 104 -14.54 -4.51 14.44
N ASP A 105 -13.65 -3.71 13.84
CA ASP A 105 -13.69 -3.39 12.40
C ASP A 105 -13.54 -4.64 11.52
N MET A 106 -12.65 -5.56 11.87
CA MET A 106 -12.41 -6.80 11.15
C MET A 106 -13.65 -7.71 11.19
N VAL A 107 -14.28 -7.88 12.36
CA VAL A 107 -15.52 -8.68 12.48
C VAL A 107 -16.64 -8.09 11.64
N PHE A 108 -16.84 -6.78 11.70
CA PHE A 108 -17.84 -6.09 10.88
C PHE A 108 -17.57 -6.24 9.37
N ARG A 109 -16.30 -6.18 8.98
CA ARG A 109 -15.90 -6.34 7.57
C ARG A 109 -15.96 -7.79 7.09
N LEU A 110 -15.71 -8.78 7.94
CA LEU A 110 -15.93 -10.20 7.63
C LEU A 110 -17.40 -10.49 7.31
N TYR A 111 -18.33 -9.87 8.04
CA TYR A 111 -19.76 -9.92 7.70
C TYR A 111 -20.02 -9.32 6.31
N THR A 112 -19.39 -8.19 6.00
CA THR A 112 -19.54 -7.51 4.69
C THR A 112 -18.92 -8.30 3.53
N ILE A 113 -17.87 -9.09 3.78
CA ILE A 113 -17.25 -9.98 2.78
C ILE A 113 -18.27 -11.05 2.35
N SER A 114 -19.04 -11.61 3.29
CA SER A 114 -20.00 -12.68 2.98
C SER A 114 -21.09 -12.27 1.99
N THR A 115 -21.43 -10.97 1.97
CA THR A 115 -22.49 -10.43 1.09
C THR A 115 -21.97 -9.85 -0.22
N ASN A 116 -20.66 -9.60 -0.36
CA ASN A 116 -20.07 -8.90 -1.51
C ASN A 116 -18.90 -9.63 -2.19
N LEU A 117 -18.59 -10.88 -1.81
CA LEU A 117 -17.40 -11.63 -2.27
C LEU A 117 -17.19 -11.67 -3.79
N LEU A 118 -18.26 -11.62 -4.58
CA LEU A 118 -18.21 -11.71 -6.04
C LEU A 118 -18.54 -10.40 -6.75
N ASN A 119 -18.70 -9.28 -6.03
CA ASN A 119 -18.91 -7.99 -6.67
C ASN A 119 -17.55 -7.38 -7.05
N PRO A 120 -17.17 -7.36 -8.34
CA PRO A 120 -15.86 -6.89 -8.77
C PRO A 120 -15.62 -5.41 -8.44
N GLY A 121 -16.68 -4.61 -8.30
CA GLY A 121 -16.58 -3.21 -7.90
C GLY A 121 -16.19 -3.00 -6.44
N THR A 122 -16.27 -4.05 -5.61
CA THR A 122 -15.93 -3.98 -4.18
C THR A 122 -14.52 -4.47 -3.87
N SER A 123 -13.92 -5.28 -4.74
CA SER A 123 -12.53 -5.71 -4.61
C SER A 123 -11.60 -4.59 -5.04
N SER A 124 -10.80 -4.09 -4.11
CA SER A 124 -9.78 -3.08 -4.40
C SER A 124 -8.74 -3.59 -5.40
N SER A 125 -8.28 -4.84 -5.24
CA SER A 125 -7.27 -5.47 -6.10
C SER A 125 -7.78 -5.68 -7.52
N LEU A 126 -9.00 -6.23 -7.65
CA LEU A 126 -9.61 -6.44 -8.95
C LEU A 126 -9.93 -5.11 -9.62
N GLY A 127 -10.38 -4.11 -8.85
CA GLY A 127 -10.58 -2.74 -9.34
C GLY A 127 -9.28 -2.08 -9.81
N ALA A 128 -8.14 -2.35 -9.19
CA ALA A 128 -6.84 -1.87 -9.67
C ALA A 128 -6.44 -2.48 -11.02
N VAL A 129 -6.69 -3.77 -11.21
CA VAL A 129 -6.30 -4.47 -12.45
C VAL A 129 -7.30 -4.20 -13.59
N SER A 130 -8.60 -4.20 -13.28
CA SER A 130 -9.69 -4.00 -14.26
C SER A 130 -10.03 -2.53 -14.54
N GLY A 131 -9.58 -1.61 -13.67
CA GLY A 131 -9.81 -0.19 -13.83
C GLY A 131 -9.15 0.35 -15.11
N SER A 132 -9.83 1.29 -15.77
CA SER A 132 -9.29 2.01 -16.93
C SER A 132 -7.95 2.66 -16.59
N SER A 133 -6.93 2.46 -17.41
CA SER A 133 -5.65 3.14 -17.27
C SER A 133 -5.76 4.58 -17.77
N SER A 134 -5.13 5.51 -17.05
CA SER A 134 -5.06 6.92 -17.44
C SER A 134 -4.11 7.16 -18.62
N ASN A 135 -3.09 6.31 -18.77
CA ASN A 135 -2.06 6.46 -19.79
C ASN A 135 -1.48 5.10 -20.24
N VAL A 136 -0.63 5.15 -21.28
CA VAL A 136 0.00 3.97 -21.88
C VAL A 136 0.95 3.28 -20.90
N ILE A 137 1.73 4.03 -20.11
CA ILE A 137 2.66 3.45 -19.14
C ILE A 137 1.91 2.65 -18.07
N GLU A 138 0.81 3.19 -17.54
CA GLU A 138 -0.01 2.48 -16.56
C GLU A 138 -0.58 1.18 -17.16
N THR A 139 -0.99 1.21 -18.43
CA THR A 139 -1.45 0.02 -19.16
C THR A 139 -0.35 -1.04 -19.29
N VAL A 140 0.85 -0.62 -19.70
CA VAL A 140 2.01 -1.51 -19.81
C VAL A 140 2.40 -2.07 -18.45
N ASN A 141 2.38 -1.25 -17.39
CA ASN A 141 2.66 -1.68 -16.03
C ASN A 141 1.68 -2.75 -15.55
N LYS A 142 0.37 -2.56 -15.77
CA LYS A 142 -0.65 -3.57 -15.46
C LYS A 142 -0.40 -4.87 -16.21
N ALA A 143 -0.09 -4.79 -17.52
CA ALA A 143 0.18 -5.96 -18.34
C ALA A 143 1.40 -6.74 -17.83
N ILE A 144 2.49 -6.04 -17.49
CA ILE A 144 3.72 -6.66 -16.96
C ILE A 144 3.48 -7.26 -15.57
N LEU A 145 2.70 -6.59 -14.73
CA LEU A 145 2.32 -7.12 -13.42
C LEU A 145 1.50 -8.42 -13.56
N MET A 146 0.54 -8.46 -14.49
CA MET A 146 -0.21 -9.69 -14.79
C MET A 146 0.71 -10.79 -15.35
N LEU A 147 1.66 -10.42 -16.20
CA LEU A 147 2.63 -11.36 -16.75
C LEU A 147 3.52 -11.96 -15.66
N ILE A 148 4.05 -11.17 -14.71
CA ILE A 148 4.88 -11.71 -13.63
C ILE A 148 4.07 -12.59 -12.68
N LEU A 149 2.80 -12.23 -12.40
CA LEU A 149 1.89 -13.07 -11.62
C LEU A 149 1.62 -14.41 -12.31
N LEU A 150 1.41 -14.40 -13.63
CA LEU A 150 1.23 -15.62 -14.42
C LEU A 150 2.49 -16.51 -14.37
N ILE A 151 3.67 -15.91 -14.55
CA ILE A 151 4.96 -16.59 -14.46
C ILE A 151 5.11 -17.25 -13.07
N ILE A 152 4.84 -16.50 -11.99
CA ILE A 152 4.85 -17.03 -10.62
C ILE A 152 3.89 -18.21 -10.48
N GLY A 153 2.64 -18.06 -10.95
CA GLY A 153 1.63 -19.12 -10.88
C GLY A 153 2.06 -20.41 -11.58
N ILE A 154 2.66 -20.31 -12.76
CA ILE A 154 3.23 -21.45 -13.49
C ILE A 154 4.36 -22.10 -12.68
N GLY A 155 5.23 -21.29 -12.06
CA GLY A 155 6.32 -21.78 -11.22
C GLY A 155 5.83 -22.54 -10.00
N VAL A 156 4.84 -22.00 -9.28
CA VAL A 156 4.20 -22.66 -8.12
C VAL A 156 3.57 -23.97 -8.57
N LEU A 157 2.74 -23.95 -9.61
CA LEU A 157 2.06 -25.15 -10.12
C LEU A 157 3.05 -26.24 -10.53
N ALA A 158 4.11 -25.89 -11.27
CA ALA A 158 5.12 -26.84 -11.70
C ALA A 158 5.85 -27.50 -10.52
N LYS A 159 6.12 -26.74 -9.44
CA LYS A 159 6.75 -27.27 -8.24
C LYS A 159 5.80 -28.09 -7.38
N THR A 160 4.54 -27.71 -7.29
CA THR A 160 3.50 -28.50 -6.59
C THR A 160 3.27 -29.83 -7.29
N ILE A 161 3.16 -29.86 -8.62
CA ILE A 161 3.02 -31.11 -9.39
C ILE A 161 4.25 -32.00 -9.18
N GLN A 162 5.46 -31.42 -9.26
CA GLN A 162 6.70 -32.16 -8.98
C GLN A 162 6.68 -32.77 -7.57
N TYR A 163 6.27 -32.00 -6.56
CA TYR A 163 6.18 -32.45 -5.18
C TYR A 163 5.14 -33.56 -4.98
N LEU A 164 3.99 -33.48 -5.65
CA LEU A 164 2.93 -34.49 -5.56
C LEU A 164 3.30 -35.78 -6.29
N LEU A 165 4.09 -35.73 -7.36
CA LEU A 165 4.37 -36.88 -8.22
C LEU A 165 5.74 -37.54 -8.02
N LEU A 166 6.76 -36.82 -7.55
CA LEU A 166 8.17 -37.27 -7.65
C LEU A 166 8.88 -37.46 -6.29
N GLU A 167 8.15 -37.50 -5.16
CA GLU A 167 8.65 -37.82 -3.80
C GLU A 167 9.93 -37.08 -3.35
N ASP A 168 10.25 -35.92 -3.94
CA ASP A 168 11.45 -35.17 -3.58
C ASP A 168 11.20 -34.31 -2.33
N SER A 169 11.53 -34.87 -1.16
CA SER A 169 11.12 -34.41 0.18
C SER A 169 11.91 -33.23 0.77
N LYS A 170 12.91 -32.71 0.04
CA LYS A 170 13.90 -31.80 0.66
C LYS A 170 13.36 -30.39 0.97
N ASN A 171 12.17 -29.99 0.53
CA ASN A 171 11.65 -28.62 0.72
C ASN A 171 10.12 -28.53 0.90
N ASP A 172 9.48 -29.56 1.44
CA ASP A 172 8.03 -29.72 1.42
C ASP A 172 7.27 -28.62 2.14
N THR A 173 7.81 -28.15 3.28
CA THR A 173 7.25 -27.04 4.06
C THR A 173 7.26 -25.73 3.26
N PHE A 174 8.32 -25.47 2.49
CA PHE A 174 8.41 -24.25 1.68
C PHE A 174 7.41 -24.28 0.52
N ILE A 175 7.26 -25.44 -0.14
CA ILE A 175 6.27 -25.61 -1.22
C ILE A 175 4.85 -25.43 -0.65
N ALA A 176 4.53 -26.07 0.48
CA ALA A 176 3.23 -25.93 1.13
C ALA A 176 2.94 -24.48 1.55
N THR A 177 3.92 -23.79 2.15
CA THR A 177 3.81 -22.37 2.50
C THR A 177 3.58 -21.50 1.27
N SER A 178 4.25 -21.81 0.16
CA SER A 178 4.11 -21.06 -1.10
C SER A 178 2.75 -21.28 -1.76
N VAL A 179 2.21 -22.51 -1.71
CA VAL A 179 0.85 -22.78 -2.17
C VAL A 179 -0.17 -22.04 -1.30
N SER A 180 0.00 -22.03 0.03
CA SER A 180 -0.84 -21.26 0.94
C SER A 180 -0.79 -19.75 0.63
N ALA A 181 0.41 -19.21 0.43
CA ALA A 181 0.63 -17.83 0.02
C ALA A 181 -0.07 -17.51 -1.32
N CYS A 182 0.02 -18.40 -2.32
CA CYS A 182 -0.63 -18.24 -3.62
C CYS A 182 -2.17 -18.29 -3.53
N ALA A 183 -2.72 -19.27 -2.79
CA ALA A 183 -4.16 -19.39 -2.57
C ALA A 183 -4.71 -18.15 -1.86
N PHE A 184 -3.96 -17.66 -0.88
CA PHE A 184 -4.30 -16.45 -0.17
C PHE A 184 -4.25 -15.22 -1.08
N LEU A 185 -3.25 -15.07 -1.96
CA LEU A 185 -3.23 -13.99 -2.96
C LEU A 185 -4.50 -14.00 -3.82
N ALA A 186 -4.92 -15.17 -4.28
CA ALA A 186 -6.15 -15.34 -5.06
C ALA A 186 -7.39 -14.88 -4.27
N ILE A 187 -7.51 -15.30 -2.99
CA ILE A 187 -8.60 -14.88 -2.11
C ILE A 187 -8.58 -13.35 -1.90
N THR A 188 -7.41 -12.75 -1.67
CA THR A 188 -7.29 -11.29 -1.52
C THR A 188 -7.58 -10.49 -2.79
N THR A 189 -7.51 -11.15 -3.94
CA THR A 189 -7.84 -10.53 -5.22
C THR A 189 -9.34 -10.44 -5.43
N VAL A 190 -10.11 -11.40 -4.91
CA VAL A 190 -11.58 -11.41 -5.04
C VAL A 190 -12.29 -10.78 -3.85
N THR A 191 -11.65 -10.69 -2.68
CA THR A 191 -12.30 -10.16 -1.47
C THR A 191 -12.48 -8.63 -1.51
N PRO A 192 -13.65 -8.12 -1.04
CA PRO A 192 -13.89 -6.69 -0.87
C PRO A 192 -12.87 -6.02 0.04
N TYR A 193 -12.61 -4.72 -0.12
CA TYR A 193 -11.70 -3.98 0.77
C TYR A 193 -12.09 -4.09 2.25
N PHE A 194 -11.29 -4.81 3.04
CA PHE A 194 -11.57 -5.08 4.45
C PHE A 194 -10.62 -4.33 5.42
N GLY A 195 -10.18 -3.13 5.03
CA GLY A 195 -9.42 -2.24 5.91
C GLY A 195 -7.96 -2.64 6.16
N LEU A 196 -7.57 -3.84 5.71
CA LEU A 196 -6.17 -4.18 5.50
C LEU A 196 -5.70 -3.56 4.20
N GLU A 197 -4.50 -2.96 4.22
CA GLU A 197 -3.84 -2.53 2.99
C GLU A 197 -3.49 -3.77 2.16
N VAL A 198 -4.43 -4.18 1.29
CA VAL A 198 -4.29 -5.36 0.41
C VAL A 198 -3.03 -5.30 -0.43
N THR A 199 -2.57 -4.08 -0.74
CA THR A 199 -1.28 -3.84 -1.38
C THR A 199 -0.13 -4.42 -0.55
N ARG A 200 -0.03 -4.07 0.74
CA ARG A 200 1.04 -4.57 1.63
C ARG A 200 1.02 -6.07 1.75
N LEU A 201 -0.17 -6.63 1.76
CA LEU A 201 -0.40 -8.05 1.83
C LEU A 201 0.11 -8.77 0.58
N ALA A 202 -0.24 -8.25 -0.60
CA ALA A 202 0.31 -8.73 -1.86
C ALA A 202 1.85 -8.69 -1.88
N SER A 203 2.47 -7.73 -1.21
CA SER A 203 3.95 -7.59 -1.18
C SER A 203 4.63 -8.70 -0.39
N ILE A 204 4.13 -9.00 0.81
CA ILE A 204 4.66 -10.10 1.63
C ILE A 204 4.54 -11.40 0.86
N THR A 205 3.37 -11.63 0.28
CA THR A 205 3.06 -12.83 -0.48
C THR A 205 3.97 -12.94 -1.70
N LEU A 206 4.16 -11.84 -2.45
CA LEU A 206 5.03 -11.82 -3.60
C LEU A 206 6.49 -12.10 -3.23
N ILE A 207 6.99 -11.63 -2.09
CA ILE A 207 8.34 -11.93 -1.61
C ILE A 207 8.52 -13.44 -1.39
N ILE A 208 7.56 -14.10 -0.75
CA ILE A 208 7.57 -15.55 -0.54
C ILE A 208 7.51 -16.29 -1.89
N LEU A 209 6.68 -15.80 -2.81
CA LEU A 209 6.47 -16.40 -4.12
C LEU A 209 7.56 -16.07 -5.15
N ALA A 210 8.43 -15.11 -4.85
CA ALA A 210 9.39 -14.58 -5.78
C ALA A 210 10.28 -15.67 -6.41
N PRO A 211 10.85 -16.64 -5.66
CA PRO A 211 11.68 -17.70 -6.25
C PRO A 211 10.98 -18.51 -7.35
N PHE A 212 9.65 -18.61 -7.31
CA PHE A 212 8.87 -19.34 -8.33
C PHE A 212 8.78 -18.57 -9.64
N SER A 213 9.01 -17.26 -9.66
CA SER A 213 9.08 -16.49 -10.91
C SER A 213 10.20 -17.01 -11.84
N GLN A 214 11.37 -17.34 -11.28
CA GLN A 214 12.46 -17.93 -12.05
C GLN A 214 12.11 -19.34 -12.55
N VAL A 215 11.46 -20.15 -11.71
CA VAL A 215 11.03 -21.51 -12.09
C VAL A 215 10.01 -21.45 -13.22
N GLY A 216 9.01 -20.57 -13.11
CA GLY A 216 7.99 -20.38 -14.14
C GLY A 216 8.57 -19.86 -15.44
N PHE A 217 9.48 -18.87 -15.37
CA PHE A 217 10.11 -18.31 -16.57
C PHE A 217 10.93 -19.36 -17.30
N ASN A 218 11.72 -20.16 -16.58
CA ASN A 218 12.47 -21.27 -17.18
C ASN A 218 11.56 -22.30 -17.87
N ARG A 219 10.37 -22.57 -17.31
CA ARG A 219 9.39 -23.47 -17.95
C ARG A 219 8.84 -22.87 -19.24
N ILE A 220 8.43 -21.62 -19.21
CA ILE A 220 7.93 -20.90 -20.40
C ILE A 220 9.01 -20.83 -21.48
N SER A 221 10.24 -20.47 -21.09
CA SER A 221 11.39 -20.35 -22.00
C SER A 221 11.68 -21.66 -22.72
N LYS A 222 11.65 -22.78 -22.00
CA LYS A 222 11.78 -24.13 -22.58
C LYS A 222 10.64 -24.47 -23.53
N THR A 223 9.39 -24.22 -23.13
CA THR A 223 8.21 -24.49 -23.96
C THR A 223 8.23 -23.67 -25.25
N LEU A 224 8.67 -22.42 -25.19
CA LEU A 224 8.79 -21.52 -26.35
C LEU A 224 10.13 -21.67 -27.10
N SER A 225 11.01 -22.59 -26.68
CA SER A 225 12.34 -22.77 -27.25
C SER A 225 13.21 -21.50 -27.27
N LEU A 226 12.99 -20.56 -26.36
CA LEU A 226 13.77 -19.31 -26.25
C LEU A 226 15.22 -19.58 -25.82
N ASP A 227 15.45 -20.72 -25.15
CA ASP A 227 16.77 -21.21 -24.74
C ASP A 227 17.72 -21.43 -25.94
N ARG A 228 17.20 -21.52 -27.17
CA ARG A 228 18.01 -21.62 -28.39
C ARG A 228 18.65 -20.30 -28.80
N VAL A 229 18.07 -19.17 -28.35
CA VAL A 229 18.48 -17.81 -28.76
C VAL A 229 19.39 -17.18 -27.71
N ALA A 230 19.09 -17.37 -26.42
CA ALA A 230 19.88 -16.84 -25.32
C ALA A 230 19.68 -17.67 -24.04
N ASP A 231 20.61 -17.56 -23.10
CA ASP A 231 20.46 -18.16 -21.77
C ASP A 231 19.22 -17.61 -21.05
N ALA A 232 18.32 -18.50 -20.63
CA ALA A 232 17.06 -18.16 -19.97
C ALA A 232 17.26 -17.27 -18.75
N LYS A 233 18.38 -17.42 -18.01
CA LYS A 233 18.69 -16.56 -16.86
C LYS A 233 18.98 -15.12 -17.28
N SER A 234 19.68 -14.94 -18.40
CA SER A 234 20.00 -13.61 -18.94
C SER A 234 18.73 -12.90 -19.43
N LEU A 235 17.87 -13.62 -20.17
CA LEU A 235 16.58 -13.10 -20.60
C LEU A 235 15.68 -12.74 -19.41
N PHE A 236 15.64 -13.60 -18.39
CA PHE A 236 14.89 -13.31 -17.18
C PHE A 236 15.41 -12.07 -16.46
N SER A 237 16.73 -11.91 -16.36
CA SER A 237 17.34 -10.74 -15.73
C SER A 237 16.99 -9.44 -16.46
N ILE A 238 17.05 -9.43 -17.79
CA ILE A 238 16.61 -8.29 -18.62
C ILE A 238 15.13 -7.99 -18.36
N PHE A 239 14.29 -9.03 -18.34
CA PHE A 239 12.88 -8.89 -18.02
C PHE A 239 12.68 -8.24 -16.64
N LEU A 240 13.37 -8.71 -15.59
CA LEU A 240 13.29 -8.13 -14.24
C LEU A 240 13.72 -6.65 -14.22
N VAL A 241 14.76 -6.26 -14.98
CA VAL A 241 15.19 -4.85 -15.09
C VAL A 241 14.10 -3.99 -15.72
N ILE A 242 13.46 -4.45 -16.79
CA ILE A 242 12.34 -3.75 -17.42
C ILE A 242 11.21 -3.57 -16.40
N VAL A 243 10.86 -4.64 -15.67
CA VAL A 243 9.80 -4.57 -14.66
C VAL A 243 10.18 -3.59 -13.54
N LEU A 244 11.44 -3.56 -13.10
CA LEU A 244 11.93 -2.63 -12.08
C LEU A 244 11.82 -1.16 -12.52
N ILE A 245 12.28 -0.83 -13.74
CA ILE A 245 12.23 0.55 -14.26
C ILE A 245 10.78 1.05 -14.33
N LEU A 246 9.88 0.19 -14.78
CA LEU A 246 8.46 0.49 -14.95
C LEU A 246 7.71 0.61 -13.61
N ASN A 247 8.03 -0.24 -12.64
CA ASN A 247 7.34 -0.26 -11.34
C ASN A 247 8.00 0.60 -10.26
N SER A 248 9.24 1.06 -10.44
CA SER A 248 9.85 2.04 -9.54
C SER A 248 9.25 3.45 -9.70
N GLY A 249 8.53 3.68 -10.80
CA GLY A 249 8.05 5.01 -11.18
C GLY A 249 9.02 5.81 -12.04
N MET A 250 10.25 5.32 -12.22
CA MET A 250 11.28 5.97 -13.03
C MET A 250 10.79 6.26 -14.46
N ALA A 251 10.11 5.31 -15.10
CA ALA A 251 9.54 5.53 -16.44
C ALA A 251 8.44 6.62 -16.45
N SER A 252 7.55 6.62 -15.45
CA SER A 252 6.53 7.65 -15.27
C SER A 252 7.15 9.03 -15.08
N ASP A 253 8.18 9.13 -14.25
CA ASP A 253 8.87 10.40 -13.98
C ASP A 253 9.65 10.91 -15.20
N MET A 254 10.36 10.02 -15.91
CA MET A 254 11.09 10.37 -17.14
C MET A 254 10.18 10.85 -18.27
N THR A 255 8.95 10.36 -18.32
CA THR A 255 7.96 10.75 -19.33
C THR A 255 7.04 11.87 -18.88
N GLY A 256 7.13 12.28 -17.61
CA GLY A 256 6.23 13.25 -16.99
C GLY A 256 4.78 12.78 -16.86
N MET A 257 4.50 11.48 -17.03
CA MET A 257 3.15 10.92 -16.95
C MET A 257 2.88 10.30 -15.59
N ASN A 258 1.88 10.81 -14.87
CA ASN A 258 1.52 10.38 -13.51
C ASN A 258 2.71 10.41 -12.51
N PRO A 259 3.32 11.61 -12.32
CA PRO A 259 4.39 11.81 -11.36
C PRO A 259 3.94 11.47 -9.94
N SER A 260 4.74 10.67 -9.26
CA SER A 260 4.38 10.13 -7.93
C SER A 260 5.58 9.92 -7.03
N SER A 261 6.77 10.35 -7.48
CA SER A 261 8.00 10.34 -6.69
C SER A 261 8.28 11.75 -6.19
N PRO A 262 8.17 12.02 -4.88
CA PRO A 262 8.49 13.35 -4.34
C PRO A 262 9.89 13.83 -4.70
N SER A 263 10.85 12.92 -4.82
CA SER A 263 12.24 13.22 -5.14
C SER A 263 12.50 13.49 -6.62
N MET A 264 11.74 12.89 -7.53
CA MET A 264 11.98 13.04 -8.98
C MET A 264 11.00 14.01 -9.63
N SER A 265 9.77 14.07 -9.13
CA SER A 265 8.70 14.86 -9.74
C SER A 265 8.44 16.21 -9.05
N GLY A 266 9.25 16.57 -8.04
CA GLY A 266 9.08 17.81 -7.28
C GLY A 266 9.05 19.07 -8.15
N ASP A 267 9.91 19.12 -9.18
CA ASP A 267 9.99 20.28 -10.07
C ASP A 267 8.97 20.22 -11.22
N THR A 268 8.62 19.01 -11.68
CA THR A 268 7.75 18.83 -12.85
C THR A 268 6.26 18.88 -12.51
N ILE A 269 5.88 18.58 -11.26
CA ILE A 269 4.48 18.52 -10.84
C ILE A 269 3.75 19.88 -10.99
N HIS A 270 4.48 20.99 -10.90
CA HIS A 270 3.92 22.33 -11.04
C HIS A 270 3.32 22.60 -12.42
N ASN A 271 3.72 21.85 -13.44
CA ASN A 271 3.25 22.02 -14.81
C ASN A 271 2.16 21.00 -15.20
N GLN A 272 1.77 20.13 -14.28
CA GLN A 272 0.76 19.10 -14.52
C GLN A 272 -0.66 19.60 -14.32
N ASN A 273 -1.65 18.78 -14.67
CA ASN A 273 -3.05 19.14 -14.48
C ASN A 273 -3.45 19.16 -12.98
N LEU A 274 -4.61 19.75 -12.67
CA LEU A 274 -5.06 19.93 -11.29
C LEU A 274 -5.25 18.60 -10.55
N ASP A 275 -5.72 17.55 -11.24
CA ASP A 275 -5.94 16.23 -10.64
C ASP A 275 -4.61 15.57 -10.24
N GLU A 276 -3.59 15.63 -11.10
CA GLU A 276 -2.26 15.10 -10.81
C GLU A 276 -1.59 15.86 -9.66
N LYS A 277 -1.68 17.20 -9.66
CA LYS A 277 -1.22 18.02 -8.52
C LYS A 277 -1.93 17.64 -7.24
N PHE A 278 -3.25 17.48 -7.29
CA PHE A 278 -4.07 17.07 -6.16
C PHE A 278 -3.61 15.71 -5.62
N GLU A 279 -3.38 14.73 -6.49
CA GLU A 279 -2.93 13.40 -6.07
C GLU A 279 -1.52 13.47 -5.47
N PHE A 280 -0.58 14.13 -6.16
CA PHE A 280 0.82 14.25 -5.73
C PHE A 280 0.95 14.79 -4.31
N TYR A 281 0.37 15.95 -4.04
CA TYR A 281 0.51 16.62 -2.75
C TYR A 281 -0.32 16.02 -1.62
N ASN A 282 -1.28 15.15 -1.92
CA ASN A 282 -2.05 14.43 -0.90
C ASN A 282 -1.43 13.11 -0.50
N TYR A 283 -1.04 12.34 -1.51
CA TYR A 283 -0.75 10.92 -1.33
C TYR A 283 0.73 10.62 -1.28
N TYR A 284 1.55 11.48 -1.88
CA TYR A 284 2.95 11.19 -2.11
C TYR A 284 3.88 12.08 -1.28
N THR A 285 3.49 13.33 -1.01
CA THR A 285 4.34 14.26 -0.25
C THR A 285 3.59 15.00 0.86
N SER A 286 4.31 15.39 1.90
CA SER A 286 3.86 16.37 2.89
C SER A 286 4.86 17.52 2.89
N PRO A 287 4.56 18.63 2.19
CA PRO A 287 5.47 19.77 2.12
C PRO A 287 5.91 20.20 3.51
N VAL A 288 7.20 20.46 3.70
CA VAL A 288 7.78 20.83 5.01
C VAL A 288 7.06 22.04 5.63
N ALA A 289 6.63 22.97 4.79
CA ALA A 289 5.81 24.11 5.21
C ALA A 289 4.52 23.67 5.92
N ASN A 290 3.82 22.66 5.42
CA ASN A 290 2.62 22.12 6.07
C ASN A 290 2.95 21.54 7.44
N VAL A 291 4.06 20.81 7.57
CA VAL A 291 4.50 20.21 8.84
C VAL A 291 4.68 21.27 9.93
N TYR A 292 5.37 22.38 9.61
CA TYR A 292 5.55 23.46 10.58
C TYR A 292 4.22 24.14 10.96
N THR A 293 3.35 24.39 9.99
CA THR A 293 2.04 25.01 10.23
C THR A 293 1.12 24.10 11.05
N SER A 294 1.15 22.79 10.81
CA SER A 294 0.42 21.81 11.64
C SER A 294 0.96 21.72 13.07
N LYS A 295 2.28 21.76 13.26
CA LYS A 295 2.89 21.86 14.60
C LYS A 295 2.50 23.15 15.31
N TRP A 296 2.47 24.27 14.59
CA TRP A 296 2.01 25.54 15.15
C TRP A 296 0.56 25.45 15.66
N ILE A 297 -0.34 24.86 14.86
CA ILE A 297 -1.75 24.64 15.27
C ILE A 297 -1.82 23.82 16.56
N ARG A 298 -1.06 22.73 16.65
CA ARG A 298 -0.99 21.90 17.86
C ARG A 298 -0.65 22.72 19.11
N ASP A 299 0.30 23.63 18.97
CA ASP A 299 0.92 24.33 20.10
C ASP A 299 0.15 25.61 20.48
N HIS A 300 -0.63 26.20 19.56
CA HIS A 300 -1.22 27.54 19.75
C HIS A 300 -2.75 27.61 19.52
N ALA A 301 -3.36 26.65 18.83
CA ALA A 301 -4.78 26.71 18.53
C ALA A 301 -5.62 26.13 19.67
N ASP A 302 -6.60 26.90 20.16
CA ASP A 302 -7.60 26.39 21.10
C ASP A 302 -8.69 25.62 20.36
N LEU A 303 -8.42 24.33 20.13
CA LEU A 303 -9.32 23.42 19.39
C LEU A 303 -10.46 22.86 20.23
N ARG A 304 -10.56 23.23 21.52
CA ARG A 304 -11.68 22.83 22.38
C ARG A 304 -12.91 23.70 22.14
N SER A 305 -12.68 24.97 21.81
CA SER A 305 -13.72 25.98 21.64
C SER A 305 -13.86 26.46 20.19
N HIS A 306 -12.86 26.18 19.35
CA HIS A 306 -12.80 26.67 17.97
C HIS A 306 -12.50 25.56 16.97
N ARG A 307 -13.12 25.64 15.79
CA ARG A 307 -12.90 24.72 14.67
C ARG A 307 -11.70 25.13 13.81
N ILE A 308 -11.20 24.18 13.04
CA ILE A 308 -10.26 24.39 11.94
C ILE A 308 -10.97 24.19 10.60
N TYR A 309 -11.01 25.22 9.77
CA TYR A 309 -11.39 25.13 8.38
C TYR A 309 -10.19 24.73 7.53
N LEU A 310 -10.31 23.65 6.76
CA LEU A 310 -9.21 23.12 5.96
C LEU A 310 -9.71 22.58 4.62
N SER A 311 -8.87 22.66 3.58
CA SER A 311 -9.14 21.95 2.33
C SER A 311 -8.92 20.45 2.52
N GLY A 312 -9.62 19.62 1.75
CA GLY A 312 -9.44 18.15 1.77
C GLY A 312 -7.99 17.68 1.61
N LEU A 313 -7.11 18.54 1.06
CA LEU A 313 -5.68 18.32 0.87
C LEU A 313 -4.82 18.23 2.15
N SER A 314 -5.37 18.68 3.27
CA SER A 314 -4.55 19.21 4.38
C SER A 314 -4.60 18.40 5.65
N TYR A 315 -5.59 17.52 5.77
CA TYR A 315 -5.96 16.91 7.03
C TYR A 315 -4.92 15.88 7.50
N SER A 316 -4.27 15.17 6.57
CA SER A 316 -3.24 14.16 6.87
C SER A 316 -2.08 14.77 7.65
N THR A 317 -1.58 15.94 7.24
CA THR A 317 -0.49 16.62 7.95
C THR A 317 -0.93 17.08 9.35
N LEU A 318 -2.17 17.52 9.51
CA LEU A 318 -2.72 17.95 10.81
C LEU A 318 -2.87 16.77 11.77
N ILE A 319 -3.32 15.61 11.31
CA ILE A 319 -3.38 14.40 12.13
C ILE A 319 -1.95 13.93 12.48
N SER A 320 -1.08 13.76 11.48
CA SER A 320 0.24 13.16 11.68
C SER A 320 1.22 14.03 12.46
N TYR A 321 1.31 15.33 12.13
CA TYR A 321 2.30 16.24 12.71
C TYR A 321 1.68 17.21 13.71
N GLY A 322 0.46 17.65 13.45
CA GLY A 322 -0.30 18.50 14.37
C GLY A 322 -0.94 17.72 15.53
N ARG A 323 -1.02 16.39 15.44
CA ARG A 323 -1.70 15.54 16.44
C ARG A 323 -3.13 15.99 16.73
N VAL A 324 -3.77 16.65 15.77
CA VAL A 324 -5.17 17.07 15.90
C VAL A 324 -6.03 15.86 15.58
N ARG A 325 -6.42 15.12 16.63
CA ARG A 325 -7.33 13.99 16.49
C ARG A 325 -8.63 14.47 15.85
N ASP A 326 -9.19 13.68 14.96
CA ASP A 326 -10.46 13.97 14.26
C ASP A 326 -10.44 15.19 13.33
N ALA A 327 -9.27 15.77 13.04
CA ALA A 327 -9.13 16.71 11.92
C ALA A 327 -9.24 15.94 10.60
N SER A 328 -10.46 15.75 10.12
CA SER A 328 -10.75 15.06 8.88
C SER A 328 -11.94 15.70 8.21
N THR A 329 -11.75 16.17 6.98
CA THR A 329 -12.85 16.57 6.11
C THR A 329 -13.27 15.42 5.19
N TRP A 330 -12.66 14.23 5.33
CA TRP A 330 -12.95 13.08 4.48
C TRP A 330 -14.36 12.55 4.70
N PHE A 331 -14.77 12.48 5.97
CA PHE A 331 -16.08 11.96 6.39
C PHE A 331 -17.12 13.07 6.60
N GLY A 332 -16.83 14.31 6.16
CA GLY A 332 -17.66 15.49 6.41
C GLY A 332 -17.09 16.37 7.52
N GLU A 333 -17.95 17.13 8.18
CA GLU A 333 -17.56 17.95 9.32
C GLU A 333 -17.35 17.09 10.56
N THR A 334 -16.39 17.49 11.40
CA THR A 334 -16.16 16.91 12.72
C THR A 334 -16.30 17.98 13.79
N SER A 335 -16.23 17.58 15.06
CA SER A 335 -16.23 18.53 16.18
C SER A 335 -15.08 19.55 16.11
N VAL A 336 -13.96 19.17 15.49
CA VAL A 336 -12.74 19.98 15.42
C VAL A 336 -12.46 20.59 14.05
N SER A 337 -13.09 20.08 12.98
CA SER A 337 -12.78 20.54 11.62
C SER A 337 -13.98 20.63 10.69
N SER A 338 -13.95 21.63 9.81
CA SER A 338 -14.94 21.86 8.75
C SER A 338 -14.23 22.03 7.40
N PRO A 339 -14.86 21.65 6.28
CA PRO A 339 -14.26 21.83 4.98
C PRO A 339 -14.30 23.32 4.56
N LEU A 340 -13.19 23.82 4.05
CA LEU A 340 -12.98 25.25 3.78
C LEU A 340 -13.99 25.86 2.78
N TYR A 341 -14.56 25.06 1.86
CA TYR A 341 -15.42 25.56 0.79
C TYR A 341 -16.91 25.68 1.17
N LEU A 342 -17.40 24.95 2.19
CA LEU A 342 -18.81 25.04 2.62
C LEU A 342 -19.09 26.31 3.44
N SER A 343 -18.06 27.08 3.75
CA SER A 343 -18.13 28.16 4.75
C SER A 343 -17.61 29.49 4.21
N ILE A 344 -17.59 29.68 2.89
CA ILE A 344 -17.22 30.97 2.28
C ILE A 344 -18.26 32.01 2.73
N GLY A 345 -17.91 32.81 3.74
CA GLY A 345 -18.77 33.84 4.33
C GLY A 345 -19.29 33.54 5.74
N ASP A 346 -19.34 32.26 6.15
CA ASP A 346 -19.91 31.81 7.43
C ASP A 346 -18.88 31.07 8.29
N PHE A 347 -17.70 31.66 8.45
CA PHE A 347 -16.72 31.11 9.39
C PHE A 347 -17.09 31.44 10.83
N GLN A 348 -17.05 30.44 11.72
CA GLN A 348 -17.28 30.65 13.15
C GLN A 348 -16.24 31.64 13.71
N TYR A 349 -16.69 32.63 14.48
CA TYR A 349 -15.79 33.58 15.15
C TYR A 349 -14.71 32.85 15.97
N GLY A 350 -13.46 33.33 15.89
CA GLY A 350 -12.32 32.78 16.61
C GLY A 350 -11.76 31.47 16.04
N SER A 351 -12.43 30.87 15.05
CA SER A 351 -11.94 29.69 14.33
C SER A 351 -10.65 29.94 13.56
N TYR A 352 -10.00 28.84 13.21
CA TYR A 352 -8.76 28.84 12.45
C TYR A 352 -9.01 28.38 11.02
N ILE A 353 -8.33 28.99 10.06
CA ILE A 353 -8.32 28.58 8.67
C ILE A 353 -6.91 28.11 8.34
N TYR A 354 -6.78 26.83 8.02
CA TYR A 354 -5.52 26.22 7.62
C TYR A 354 -5.35 26.29 6.10
N ILE A 355 -4.43 27.14 5.66
CA ILE A 355 -4.05 27.31 4.26
C ILE A 355 -2.74 26.56 4.04
N SER A 356 -2.84 25.43 3.36
CA SER A 356 -1.69 24.58 3.05
C SER A 356 -0.82 25.14 1.91
N TYR A 357 0.34 24.51 1.74
CA TYR A 357 1.24 24.69 0.61
C TYR A 357 0.49 24.66 -0.72
N VAL A 358 -0.35 23.65 -0.93
CA VAL A 358 -1.07 23.46 -2.19
C VAL A 358 -2.06 24.59 -2.44
N ASN A 359 -2.76 25.03 -1.39
CA ASN A 359 -3.67 26.16 -1.51
C ASN A 359 -2.94 27.44 -1.94
N LYS A 360 -1.76 27.69 -1.38
CA LYS A 360 -1.02 28.95 -1.60
C LYS A 360 -0.16 28.93 -2.86
N ARG A 361 0.52 27.83 -3.15
CA ARG A 361 1.47 27.69 -4.27
C ARG A 361 0.83 27.21 -5.56
N GLU A 362 -0.13 26.29 -5.47
CA GLU A 362 -0.81 25.72 -6.64
C GLU A 362 -2.16 26.38 -6.93
N ASN A 363 -2.58 27.35 -6.11
CA ASN A 363 -3.89 27.99 -6.19
C ASN A 363 -5.05 26.98 -6.19
N LEU A 364 -4.94 25.90 -5.40
CA LEU A 364 -5.84 24.76 -5.49
C LEU A 364 -6.53 24.44 -4.16
N ILE A 365 -7.85 24.25 -4.21
CA ILE A 365 -8.67 23.72 -3.12
C ILE A 365 -9.31 22.42 -3.57
N SER A 366 -9.28 21.44 -2.69
CA SER A 366 -10.01 20.19 -2.89
C SER A 366 -11.16 20.05 -1.93
N VAL A 367 -12.24 19.55 -2.47
CA VAL A 367 -13.45 19.19 -1.77
C VAL A 367 -13.67 17.71 -1.96
N ARG A 368 -13.76 16.99 -0.86
CA ARG A 368 -14.07 15.57 -0.90
C ARG A 368 -15.10 15.26 0.16
N GLY A 369 -16.08 14.45 -0.22
CA GLY A 369 -16.99 13.80 0.71
C GLY A 369 -16.84 12.30 0.57
N PHE A 370 -17.26 11.57 1.61
CA PHE A 370 -17.39 10.11 1.56
C PHE A 370 -18.21 9.71 0.32
N ASP A 371 -17.65 8.79 -0.49
CA ASP A 371 -18.20 8.30 -1.76
C ASP A 371 -18.45 9.34 -2.88
N LYS A 372 -17.95 10.57 -2.75
CA LYS A 372 -18.02 11.57 -3.82
C LYS A 372 -16.68 11.70 -4.54
N LYS A 373 -16.74 11.86 -5.87
CA LYS A 373 -15.57 12.29 -6.63
C LYS A 373 -15.05 13.60 -6.03
N THR A 374 -13.72 13.68 -5.85
CA THR A 374 -13.07 14.92 -5.45
C THR A 374 -13.44 16.01 -6.45
N ARG A 375 -13.84 17.17 -5.95
CA ARG A 375 -14.02 18.37 -6.76
C ARG A 375 -12.86 19.32 -6.46
N LEU A 376 -12.27 19.85 -7.52
CA LEU A 376 -11.16 20.79 -7.45
C LEU A 376 -11.68 22.18 -7.81
N TYR A 377 -11.23 23.18 -7.06
CA TYR A 377 -11.58 24.59 -7.24
C TYR A 377 -10.30 25.41 -7.19
N GLU A 378 -10.32 26.58 -7.82
CA GLU A 378 -9.24 27.54 -7.65
C GLU A 378 -9.32 28.18 -6.26
N PHE A 379 -8.18 28.35 -5.60
CA PHE A 379 -8.14 28.95 -4.25
C PHE A 379 -8.60 30.42 -4.28
N ASP A 380 -8.48 31.07 -5.43
CA ASP A 380 -8.99 32.43 -5.67
C ASP A 380 -10.51 32.55 -5.49
N GLU A 381 -11.28 31.48 -5.72
CA GLU A 381 -12.73 31.47 -5.48
C GLU A 381 -13.08 31.63 -3.98
N VAL A 382 -12.19 31.18 -3.10
CA VAL A 382 -12.38 31.25 -1.63
C VAL A 382 -11.72 32.49 -1.04
N ARG A 383 -10.77 33.10 -1.75
CA ARG A 383 -10.01 34.26 -1.29
C ARG A 383 -10.88 35.43 -0.79
N PRO A 384 -12.02 35.79 -1.41
CA PRO A 384 -12.90 36.85 -0.91
C PRO A 384 -13.41 36.59 0.51
N GLY A 385 -13.76 35.33 0.84
CA GLY A 385 -14.21 34.96 2.19
C GLY A 385 -13.12 35.08 3.25
N LEU A 386 -11.84 35.14 2.85
CA LEU A 386 -10.73 35.25 3.78
C LEU A 386 -10.37 36.69 4.14
N VAL A 387 -11.01 37.71 3.53
CA VAL A 387 -10.68 39.13 3.77
C VAL A 387 -10.89 39.53 5.23
N SER A 388 -11.88 38.95 5.91
CA SER A 388 -12.21 39.20 7.32
C SER A 388 -11.29 38.48 8.32
N THR A 389 -10.20 37.85 7.87
CA THR A 389 -9.38 36.97 8.72
C THR A 389 -7.95 37.49 8.88
N ASN A 390 -7.36 37.24 10.05
CA ASN A 390 -5.97 37.57 10.34
C ASN A 390 -5.04 36.42 10.05
N THR A 391 -3.93 36.66 9.37
CA THR A 391 -2.81 35.72 9.43
C THR A 391 -2.20 35.74 10.83
N VAL A 392 -2.30 34.63 11.55
CA VAL A 392 -1.70 34.44 12.89
C VAL A 392 -0.39 33.66 12.84
N TYR A 393 -0.16 32.94 11.75
CA TYR A 393 1.11 32.28 11.45
C TYR A 393 1.32 32.15 9.95
N THR A 394 2.56 32.34 9.50
CA THR A 394 2.96 32.00 8.12
C THR A 394 4.44 31.68 8.07
N ASN A 395 4.80 30.75 7.19
CA ASN A 395 6.18 30.41 6.83
C ASN A 395 6.47 30.68 5.35
N GLY A 396 5.74 31.62 4.75
CA GLY A 396 5.85 31.95 3.32
C GLY A 396 5.05 31.01 2.42
N ASN A 397 5.07 29.70 2.66
CA ASN A 397 4.44 28.71 1.78
C ASN A 397 3.12 28.14 2.30
N SER A 398 2.88 28.18 3.60
CA SER A 398 1.59 27.90 4.21
C SER A 398 1.30 28.91 5.31
N SER A 399 0.06 28.91 5.80
CA SER A 399 -0.37 29.87 6.82
C SER A 399 -1.56 29.38 7.61
N VAL A 400 -1.68 29.89 8.83
CA VAL A 400 -2.91 29.81 9.63
C VAL A 400 -3.50 31.20 9.70
N ARG A 401 -4.78 31.31 9.39
CA ARG A 401 -5.56 32.52 9.62
C ARG A 401 -6.54 32.31 10.76
N LYS A 402 -6.89 33.37 11.48
CA LYS A 402 -7.89 33.38 12.55
C LYS A 402 -9.02 34.33 12.17
N VAL A 403 -10.25 33.86 12.32
CA VAL A 403 -11.46 34.60 11.94
C VAL A 403 -11.75 35.67 12.98
N ARG A 404 -11.86 36.93 12.53
CA ARG A 404 -12.24 38.06 13.38
C ARG A 404 -13.75 38.24 13.45
N LYS A 405 -14.19 39.06 14.40
CA LYS A 405 -15.55 39.56 14.52
C LYS A 405 -15.76 40.70 13.53
#